data_AF-A0A158QLS3-F1
#
_entry.id   AF-A0A158QLS3-F1
#
_cell.length_a   1.000
_cell.length_b   1.000
_cell.length_c   1.000
_cell.angle_alpha   90.00
_cell.angle_beta   90.00
_cell.angle_gamma   90.00
#
_symmetry.space_group_name_H-M   'P 1'
#
loop_
_entity.id
_entity.type
_entity.pdbx_description
1 polymer ?
#
loop_
_entity_poly.entity_id
_entity_poly.type
_entity_poly.pdbx_seq_one_letter_code
_entity_poly.pdbx_strand_id
1 'polypeptide(L)'
;MPQPNRPGLILVSNDDLIRALGKDASDSAVANALSRLDHNLDLFFTQLHLADILGCLNIVIASDQGEFLIPLVSYLKNSGPPYRGSQQIVEVQRKGFTKTSNRFDLSENVNLGNARVENGPVMKIFGNGSDVEEILRQFSTVDKDILRVFTRLSAPPRWHYSGSSEAVDVLVVGQNGNDLCWKCNGEAVAALTAVSEYQDQHMQTIFYASGPSIRSALTLPPFQNIELMNLWIELLKLEYVPNNGTIAFAKQILWKPQPRLERRKFGIRECPFTNEESVIDCGGCSVLRRVRLRNWMLTCAQPNRHLVLPSSSSSSVCYQKFCEKLIITGMNEDESVALVEIFHQNNTVTSSQFECRFVSSRYDAECPTITVSEGHEIRTLSANPRKVLARIATIQVPWDVSFIKDVLDPLNSYTLAKSREFGRVICITGTAFDRNLDGIADANKTGSPSHLYRVLIRCSSAWSLNGFNCRNPFRTEVLAFIFPHTKGDANGMAPEKLLLQYTARLKDVELIAGIEFDLPMVPAMYMMHLKLNVVTQLW
;
A
#
# COMPACT_ATOMS: atom_id res chain seq x y z
N MET A 1 -8.93 34.83 30.19
CA MET A 1 -7.65 35.44 29.73
C MET A 1 -7.95 36.57 28.75
N PRO A 2 -7.22 37.70 28.84
CA PRO A 2 -7.24 38.75 27.82
C PRO A 2 -6.89 38.17 26.44
N GLN A 3 -7.42 38.76 25.37
CA GLN A 3 -7.19 38.31 23.99
C GLN A 3 -5.72 38.03 23.64
N PRO A 4 -4.71 38.87 23.99
CA PRO A 4 -3.31 38.59 23.63
C PRO A 4 -2.73 37.33 24.29
N ASN A 5 -3.31 36.88 25.40
CA ASN A 5 -2.83 35.72 26.15
C ASN A 5 -3.71 34.47 25.93
N ARG A 6 -4.76 34.55 25.09
CA ARG A 6 -5.66 33.43 24.84
C ARG A 6 -5.04 32.53 23.77
N PRO A 7 -4.83 31.23 24.03
CA PRO A 7 -4.25 30.32 23.06
C PRO A 7 -5.18 30.12 21.86
N GLY A 8 -4.60 29.99 20.66
CA GLY A 8 -5.33 29.66 19.43
C GLY A 8 -5.52 28.16 19.20
N LEU A 9 -4.75 27.32 19.92
CA LEU A 9 -4.84 25.87 19.92
C LEU A 9 -4.85 25.38 21.37
N ILE A 10 -5.79 24.50 21.70
CA ILE A 10 -5.87 23.82 22.99
C ILE A 10 -5.88 22.33 22.71
N LEU A 11 -4.94 21.60 23.31
CA LEU A 11 -4.87 20.14 23.24
C LEU A 11 -5.20 19.58 24.63
N VAL A 12 -6.09 18.59 24.66
CA VAL A 12 -6.49 17.88 25.87
C VAL A 12 -6.28 16.40 25.61
N SER A 13 -5.45 15.74 26.42
CA SER A 13 -5.29 14.29 26.41
C SER A 13 -6.09 13.67 27.55
N ASN A 14 -6.68 12.51 27.30
CA ASN A 14 -7.26 11.66 28.33
C ASN A 14 -6.70 10.25 28.17
N ASP A 15 -5.87 9.83 29.13
CA ASP A 15 -5.30 8.48 29.15
C ASP A 15 -5.99 7.60 30.20
N ASP A 16 -7.17 7.98 30.68
CA ASP A 16 -7.90 7.22 31.71
C ASP A 16 -8.32 5.85 31.19
N LEU A 17 -8.69 5.76 29.91
CA LEU A 17 -9.04 4.48 29.28
C LEU A 17 -7.83 3.54 29.26
N ILE A 18 -6.69 4.01 28.76
CA ILE A 18 -5.43 3.23 28.73
C ILE A 18 -5.01 2.81 30.14
N ARG A 19 -5.07 3.73 31.11
CA ARG A 19 -4.75 3.46 32.51
C ARG A 19 -5.71 2.46 33.16
N ALA A 20 -6.99 2.50 32.81
CA ALA A 20 -7.98 1.55 33.33
C ALA A 20 -7.73 0.16 32.76
N LEU A 21 -7.53 0.08 31.44
CA LEU A 21 -7.31 -1.17 30.73
C LEU A 21 -5.99 -1.85 31.09
N GLY A 22 -4.94 -1.07 31.43
CA GLY A 22 -3.70 -1.62 31.97
C GLY A 22 -3.82 -2.20 33.39
N LYS A 23 -4.92 -1.96 34.11
CA LYS A 23 -5.18 -2.50 35.45
C LYS A 23 -6.22 -3.62 35.44
N ASP A 24 -7.33 -3.39 34.74
CA ASP A 24 -8.43 -4.33 34.59
C ASP A 24 -9.03 -4.19 33.19
N ALA A 25 -8.87 -5.25 32.41
CA ALA A 25 -9.36 -5.38 31.04
C ALA A 25 -10.78 -5.97 30.98
N SER A 26 -11.53 -6.00 32.09
CA SER A 26 -12.90 -6.50 32.12
C SER A 26 -13.85 -5.59 31.34
N ASP A 27 -14.86 -6.19 30.69
CA ASP A 27 -15.88 -5.44 29.95
C ASP A 27 -16.57 -4.38 30.82
N SER A 28 -16.73 -4.66 32.12
CA SER A 28 -17.29 -3.71 33.09
C SER A 28 -16.34 -2.54 33.39
N ALA A 29 -15.03 -2.80 33.51
CA ALA A 29 -14.04 -1.73 33.67
C ALA A 29 -13.97 -0.84 32.42
N VAL A 30 -14.00 -1.43 31.23
CA VAL A 30 -14.05 -0.71 29.94
C VAL A 30 -15.31 0.15 29.86
N ALA A 31 -16.48 -0.44 30.10
CA ALA A 31 -17.75 0.27 30.05
C ALA A 31 -17.82 1.42 31.07
N ASN A 32 -17.30 1.22 32.28
CA ASN A 32 -17.22 2.26 33.30
C ASN A 32 -16.28 3.40 32.88
N ALA A 33 -15.12 3.09 32.29
CA ALA A 33 -14.19 4.10 31.79
C ALA A 33 -14.80 4.92 30.65
N LEU A 34 -15.47 4.26 29.69
CA LEU A 34 -16.18 4.92 28.59
C LEU A 34 -17.35 5.78 29.09
N SER A 35 -18.13 5.30 30.06
CA SER A 35 -19.21 6.08 30.66
C SER A 35 -18.70 7.33 31.38
N ARG A 36 -17.55 7.24 32.06
CA ARG A 36 -16.89 8.41 32.67
C ARG A 36 -16.40 9.40 31.62
N LEU A 37 -15.81 8.91 30.52
CA LEU A 37 -15.35 9.76 29.42
C LEU A 37 -16.53 10.51 28.78
N ASP A 38 -17.63 9.82 28.50
CA ASP A 38 -18.85 10.41 27.96
C ASP A 38 -19.43 11.49 28.89
N HIS A 39 -19.52 11.18 30.19
CA HIS A 39 -19.95 12.16 31.19
C HIS A 39 -19.04 13.40 31.26
N ASN A 40 -17.72 13.21 31.19
CA ASN A 40 -16.76 14.32 31.18
C ASN A 40 -16.88 15.17 29.92
N LEU A 41 -17.13 14.56 28.76
CA LEU A 41 -17.36 15.27 27.51
C LEU A 41 -18.68 16.06 27.57
N ASP A 42 -19.75 15.48 28.08
CA ASP A 42 -21.04 16.16 28.26
C ASP A 42 -20.92 17.38 29.18
N LEU A 43 -20.23 17.24 30.31
CA LEU A 43 -19.92 18.35 31.20
C LEU A 43 -19.11 19.43 30.49
N PHE A 44 -18.08 19.04 29.73
CA PHE A 44 -17.25 19.97 28.98
C PHE A 44 -18.08 20.77 27.96
N PHE A 45 -18.86 20.09 27.11
CA PHE A 45 -19.71 20.74 26.11
C PHE A 45 -20.80 21.60 26.75
N THR A 46 -21.38 21.17 27.87
CA THR A 46 -22.35 21.95 28.65
C THR A 46 -21.72 23.25 29.14
N GLN A 47 -20.51 23.22 29.68
CA GLN A 47 -19.82 24.43 30.13
C GLN A 47 -19.49 25.37 28.96
N LEU A 48 -19.07 24.85 27.81
CA LEU A 48 -18.84 25.66 26.62
C LEU A 48 -20.13 26.32 26.09
N HIS A 49 -21.26 25.61 26.20
CA HIS A 49 -22.56 26.12 25.83
C HIS A 49 -23.03 27.23 26.78
N LEU A 50 -22.95 26.99 28.10
CA LEU A 50 -23.30 27.98 29.13
C LEU A 50 -22.44 29.24 29.06
N ALA A 51 -21.18 29.11 28.63
CA ALA A 51 -20.28 30.23 28.40
C ALA A 51 -20.47 30.93 27.05
N ASP A 52 -21.43 30.49 26.21
CA ASP A 52 -21.73 31.03 24.87
C ASP A 52 -20.52 31.04 23.91
N ILE A 53 -19.61 30.08 24.08
CA ILE A 53 -18.41 29.94 23.23
C ILE A 53 -18.43 28.68 22.36
N LEU A 54 -19.34 27.74 22.62
CA LEU A 54 -19.43 26.49 21.85
C LEU A 54 -19.56 26.74 20.34
N GLY A 55 -20.40 27.71 19.92
CA GLY A 55 -20.57 28.07 18.51
C GLY A 55 -19.36 28.77 17.87
N CYS A 56 -18.39 29.21 18.67
CA CYS A 56 -17.19 29.91 18.22
C CYS A 56 -15.98 28.98 18.09
N LEU A 57 -16.06 27.75 18.57
CA LEU A 57 -14.93 26.81 18.65
C LEU A 57 -15.01 25.76 17.55
N ASN A 58 -13.86 25.46 16.94
CA ASN A 58 -13.69 24.23 16.17
C ASN A 58 -13.13 23.17 17.13
N ILE A 59 -13.89 22.11 17.35
CA ILE A 59 -13.58 21.02 18.27
C ILE A 59 -13.35 19.76 17.45
N VAL A 60 -12.25 19.07 17.73
CA VAL A 60 -11.95 17.76 17.16
C VAL A 60 -11.66 16.79 18.28
N ILE A 61 -12.29 15.62 18.22
CA ILE A 61 -12.06 14.48 19.10
C ILE A 61 -11.44 13.38 18.24
N ALA A 62 -10.26 12.91 18.60
CA ALA A 62 -9.57 11.84 17.91
C ALA A 62 -8.88 10.91 18.91
N SER A 63 -8.59 9.67 18.49
CA SER A 63 -7.69 8.77 19.22
C SER A 63 -6.39 8.55 18.45
N ASP A 64 -5.34 8.21 19.17
CA ASP A 64 -4.00 7.93 18.64
C ASP A 64 -3.90 6.51 18.05
N GLN A 65 -4.48 5.52 18.73
CA GLN A 65 -4.56 4.14 18.28
C GLN A 65 -5.84 3.45 18.78
N GLY A 66 -6.22 2.36 18.11
CA GLY A 66 -7.13 1.37 18.70
C GLY A 66 -6.37 0.43 19.64
N GLU A 67 -7.10 -0.40 20.39
CA GLU A 67 -6.51 -1.30 21.38
C GLU A 67 -7.06 -2.72 21.26
N PHE A 68 -6.20 -3.69 21.57
CA PHE A 68 -6.52 -5.10 21.64
C PHE A 68 -6.26 -5.61 23.07
N LEU A 69 -7.28 -6.17 23.71
CA LEU A 69 -7.18 -6.74 25.05
C LEU A 69 -6.68 -8.18 24.95
N ILE A 70 -5.54 -8.48 25.57
CA ILE A 70 -5.04 -9.85 25.73
C ILE A 70 -5.66 -10.45 27.00
N PRO A 71 -6.46 -11.54 26.93
CA PRO A 71 -6.75 -12.34 28.10
C PRO A 71 -5.45 -12.98 28.58
N LEU A 72 -5.11 -12.83 29.87
CA LEU A 72 -4.01 -13.56 30.51
C LEU A 72 -4.18 -15.08 30.28
N VAL A 73 -3.46 -15.63 29.30
CA VAL A 73 -3.30 -17.07 29.15
C VAL A 73 -1.85 -17.40 29.48
N SER A 74 -1.70 -18.31 30.45
CA SER A 74 -0.46 -18.82 31.00
C SER A 74 0.62 -19.12 29.95
N TYR A 75 1.87 -18.73 30.26
CA TYR A 75 3.10 -19.10 29.57
C TYR A 75 3.04 -20.50 28.95
N LEU A 76 2.98 -20.59 27.62
CA LEU A 76 3.20 -21.84 26.90
C LEU A 76 4.70 -22.00 26.69
N LYS A 77 5.35 -22.77 27.58
CA LYS A 77 6.66 -23.36 27.28
C LYS A 77 6.45 -24.44 26.22
N ASN A 78 6.94 -24.22 25.00
CA ASN A 78 6.93 -25.23 23.96
C ASN A 78 7.95 -26.34 24.28
N SER A 79 7.55 -27.32 25.08
CA SER A 79 8.32 -28.54 25.27
C SER A 79 7.94 -29.59 24.22
N GLY A 80 8.80 -29.79 23.22
CA GLY A 80 8.97 -31.07 22.51
C GLY A 80 8.04 -31.38 21.31
N PRO A 81 8.39 -32.42 20.53
CA PRO A 81 7.75 -32.76 19.25
C PRO A 81 6.32 -33.33 19.43
N PRO A 82 5.48 -33.41 18.38
CA PRO A 82 4.04 -33.51 18.52
C PRO A 82 3.62 -34.91 18.97
N TYR A 83 3.33 -35.07 20.26
CA TYR A 83 2.56 -36.23 20.74
C TYR A 83 1.08 -35.90 20.76
N ARG A 84 0.30 -36.75 20.07
CA ARG A 84 -1.16 -36.82 20.17
C ARG A 84 -1.56 -37.02 21.64
N GLY A 85 -2.15 -36.00 22.26
CA GLY A 85 -2.74 -36.10 23.59
C GLY A 85 -3.24 -34.76 24.10
N SER A 86 -4.54 -34.51 23.94
CA SER A 86 -5.34 -33.47 24.63
C SER A 86 -4.74 -32.06 24.70
N GLN A 87 -4.96 -31.27 23.65
CA GLN A 87 -5.01 -29.80 23.76
C GLN A 87 -6.15 -29.42 24.72
N GLN A 88 -5.85 -28.82 25.86
CA GLN A 88 -6.84 -28.06 26.62
C GLN A 88 -6.85 -26.63 26.06
N ILE A 89 -7.68 -26.44 25.03
CA ILE A 89 -8.05 -25.12 24.53
C ILE A 89 -9.04 -24.57 25.56
N VAL A 90 -8.66 -23.55 26.33
CA VAL A 90 -9.66 -22.75 27.04
C VAL A 90 -10.27 -21.81 26.00
N GLU A 91 -11.33 -22.29 25.35
CA GLU A 91 -12.08 -21.54 24.37
C GLU A 91 -12.94 -20.50 25.11
N VAL A 92 -12.41 -19.30 25.32
CA VAL A 92 -13.22 -18.17 25.78
C VAL A 92 -13.95 -17.59 24.57
N GLN A 93 -15.13 -18.13 24.26
CA GLN A 93 -16.03 -17.51 23.29
C GLN A 93 -16.59 -16.20 23.87
N ARG A 94 -15.95 -15.07 23.54
CA ARG A 94 -16.51 -13.72 23.77
C ARG A 94 -17.06 -13.18 22.46
N LYS A 95 -18.38 -12.98 22.40
CA LYS A 95 -19.04 -12.21 21.33
C LYS A 95 -18.52 -10.78 21.37
N GLY A 96 -17.65 -10.42 20.42
CA GLY A 96 -17.18 -9.04 20.20
C GLY A 96 -15.65 -8.87 20.18
N PHE A 97 -14.91 -9.79 20.78
CA PHE A 97 -13.44 -9.80 20.80
C PHE A 97 -12.94 -11.25 20.74
N THR A 98 -12.68 -11.76 19.54
CA THR A 98 -12.27 -13.15 19.32
C THR A 98 -10.85 -13.21 18.76
N LYS A 99 -9.83 -13.20 19.64
CA LYS A 99 -8.57 -13.95 19.45
C LYS A 99 -7.75 -14.00 20.74
N THR A 100 -7.33 -15.19 21.14
CA THR A 100 -6.35 -15.44 22.20
C THR A 100 -4.97 -14.97 21.72
N SER A 101 -4.42 -13.92 22.32
CA SER A 101 -3.03 -13.50 22.10
C SER A 101 -2.12 -14.16 23.14
N ASN A 102 -0.95 -14.62 22.70
CA ASN A 102 0.08 -15.24 23.54
C ASN A 102 1.38 -14.42 23.49
N ARG A 103 2.10 -14.37 24.60
CA ARG A 103 3.48 -13.87 24.64
C ARG A 103 4.44 -15.02 24.32
N PHE A 104 5.22 -14.88 23.24
CA PHE A 104 6.17 -15.88 22.78
C PHE A 104 7.60 -15.47 23.13
N ASP A 105 8.27 -16.27 23.97
CA ASP A 105 9.70 -16.14 24.22
C ASP A 105 10.48 -16.88 23.13
N LEU A 106 11.25 -16.12 22.35
CA LEU A 106 12.01 -16.60 21.20
C LEU A 106 13.44 -17.01 21.57
N SER A 107 13.83 -16.93 22.85
CA SER A 107 15.19 -17.23 23.31
C SER A 107 15.63 -18.67 23.04
N GLU A 108 14.69 -19.61 23.03
CA GLU A 108 14.96 -21.03 22.74
C GLU A 108 15.07 -21.30 21.23
N ASN A 109 14.45 -20.47 20.39
CA ASN A 109 14.43 -20.63 18.94
C ASN A 109 15.50 -19.81 18.22
N VAL A 110 15.91 -18.69 18.80
CA VAL A 110 16.77 -17.69 18.17
C VAL A 110 17.83 -17.20 19.15
N ASN A 111 19.08 -17.26 18.71
CA ASN A 111 20.21 -16.68 19.42
C ASN A 111 20.65 -15.37 18.75
N LEU A 112 20.21 -14.25 19.33
CA LEU A 112 20.54 -12.91 18.86
C LEU A 112 21.84 -12.35 19.48
N GLY A 113 22.60 -13.15 20.25
CA GLY A 113 23.92 -12.78 20.77
C GLY A 113 23.92 -11.50 21.63
N ASN A 114 24.56 -10.45 21.12
CA ASN A 114 24.65 -9.12 21.74
C ASN A 114 23.84 -8.06 20.98
N ALA A 115 22.95 -8.46 20.07
CA ALA A 115 22.07 -7.53 19.37
C ALA A 115 21.18 -6.79 20.39
N ARG A 116 20.94 -5.50 20.14
CA ARG A 116 19.92 -4.77 20.89
C ARG A 116 18.57 -5.19 20.32
N VAL A 117 17.66 -5.59 21.21
CA VAL A 117 16.32 -6.04 20.86
C VAL A 117 15.30 -5.21 21.62
N GLU A 118 14.33 -4.65 20.91
CA GLU A 118 13.15 -4.04 21.49
C GLU A 118 11.99 -5.02 21.33
N ASN A 119 11.54 -5.59 22.46
CA ASN A 119 10.45 -6.57 22.51
C ASN A 119 9.08 -5.89 22.31
N GLY A 120 8.11 -6.65 21.85
CA GLY A 120 6.75 -6.18 21.62
C GLY A 120 6.04 -6.93 20.50
N PRO A 121 4.81 -6.51 20.14
CA PRO A 121 4.07 -7.06 19.01
C PRO A 121 4.77 -6.80 17.66
N VAL A 122 5.61 -5.76 17.61
CA VAL A 122 6.60 -5.55 16.55
C VAL A 122 7.97 -5.50 17.22
N MET A 123 8.64 -6.64 17.27
CA MET A 123 9.97 -6.76 17.83
C MET A 123 11.00 -6.20 16.84
N LYS A 124 11.86 -5.31 17.31
CA LYS A 124 12.91 -4.66 16.50
C LYS A 124 14.27 -5.17 16.90
N ILE A 125 15.09 -5.53 15.91
CA ILE A 125 16.44 -6.03 16.13
C ILE A 125 17.42 -5.07 15.45
N PHE A 126 18.37 -4.59 16.25
CA PHE A 126 19.45 -3.70 15.83
C PHE A 126 20.75 -4.53 15.82
N GLY A 127 21.24 -4.82 14.62
CA GLY A 127 22.43 -5.61 14.36
C GLY A 127 23.69 -4.78 14.59
N ASN A 128 24.36 -4.99 15.71
CA ASN A 128 25.70 -4.47 15.96
C ASN A 128 26.77 -5.27 15.18
N GLY A 129 26.63 -5.41 13.86
CA GLY A 129 27.56 -6.16 13.00
C GLY A 129 27.26 -7.67 12.85
N SER A 130 26.09 -8.13 13.29
CA SER A 130 25.58 -9.48 13.00
C SER A 130 25.18 -9.60 11.53
N ASP A 131 25.42 -10.76 10.91
CA ASP A 131 24.91 -11.05 9.57
C ASP A 131 23.37 -11.14 9.60
N VAL A 132 22.71 -10.21 8.92
CA VAL A 132 21.25 -10.16 8.80
C VAL A 132 20.72 -11.47 8.21
N GLU A 133 21.45 -12.08 7.27
CA GLU A 133 21.05 -13.35 6.66
C GLU A 133 21.00 -14.49 7.69
N GLU A 134 21.95 -14.52 8.62
CA GLU A 134 21.97 -15.50 9.70
C GLU A 134 20.81 -15.31 10.67
N ILE A 135 20.45 -14.05 11.00
CA ILE A 135 19.27 -13.75 11.81
C ILE A 135 18.02 -14.26 11.10
N LEU A 136 17.83 -13.91 9.83
CA LEU A 136 16.69 -14.36 9.01
C LEU A 136 16.61 -15.89 8.95
N ARG A 137 17.75 -16.58 8.83
CA ARG A 137 17.84 -18.04 8.79
C ARG A 137 17.33 -18.66 10.09
N GLN A 138 17.66 -18.11 11.25
CA GLN A 138 17.17 -18.63 12.53
C GLN A 138 15.64 -18.50 12.65
N PHE A 139 15.08 -17.37 12.21
CA PHE A 139 13.64 -17.14 12.18
C PHE A 139 12.89 -17.97 11.11
N SER A 140 13.58 -18.59 10.16
CA SER A 140 12.94 -19.50 9.19
C SER A 140 12.34 -20.74 9.86
N THR A 141 12.84 -21.11 11.05
CA THR A 141 12.40 -22.29 11.81
C THR A 141 11.14 -22.06 12.65
N VAL A 142 10.74 -20.79 12.83
CA VAL A 142 9.57 -20.41 13.61
C VAL A 142 8.33 -20.39 12.72
N ASP A 143 7.21 -20.88 13.25
CA ASP A 143 5.92 -20.90 12.54
C ASP A 143 5.51 -19.48 12.10
N LYS A 144 5.18 -19.35 10.81
CA LYS A 144 4.87 -18.08 10.15
C LYS A 144 3.45 -17.59 10.42
N ASP A 145 2.60 -18.45 10.99
CA ASP A 145 1.32 -18.04 11.57
C ASP A 145 1.49 -17.44 12.97
N ILE A 146 2.68 -17.56 13.59
CA ILE A 146 3.04 -16.89 14.85
C ILE A 146 3.67 -15.52 14.59
N LEU A 147 4.64 -15.45 13.69
CA LEU A 147 5.38 -14.22 13.39
C LEU A 147 5.80 -14.14 11.92
N ARG A 148 6.05 -12.91 11.45
CA ARG A 148 6.67 -12.64 10.14
C ARG A 148 7.91 -11.79 10.33
N VAL A 149 8.87 -11.92 9.42
CA VAL A 149 10.17 -11.25 9.49
C VAL A 149 10.41 -10.45 8.24
N PHE A 150 10.86 -9.23 8.43
CA PHE A 150 11.14 -8.27 7.36
C PHE A 150 12.48 -7.59 7.62
N THR A 151 13.19 -7.29 6.54
CA THR A 151 14.28 -6.31 6.56
C THR A 151 13.75 -4.98 6.08
N ARG A 152 14.56 -3.92 6.11
CA ARG A 152 14.20 -2.64 5.48
C ARG A 152 13.86 -2.78 4.00
N LEU A 153 14.50 -3.72 3.30
CA LEU A 153 14.30 -3.97 1.87
C LEU A 153 13.05 -4.81 1.58
N SER A 154 12.61 -5.66 2.51
CA SER A 154 11.42 -6.50 2.31
C SER A 154 10.17 -6.00 3.01
N ALA A 155 10.27 -5.00 3.90
CA ALA A 155 9.09 -4.45 4.56
C ALA A 155 8.08 -3.89 3.54
N PRO A 156 6.77 -4.11 3.72
CA PRO A 156 5.74 -3.52 2.90
C PRO A 156 5.89 -1.98 2.80
N PRO A 157 6.04 -1.42 1.59
CA PRO A 157 6.27 0.01 1.41
C PRO A 157 5.16 0.90 2.01
N ARG A 158 3.92 0.38 2.10
CA ARG A 158 2.79 1.07 2.74
C ARG A 158 3.01 1.42 4.22
N TRP A 159 3.96 0.78 4.89
CA TRP A 159 4.30 1.09 6.28
C TRP A 159 5.10 2.40 6.39
N HIS A 160 5.75 2.86 5.32
CA HIS A 160 6.62 4.04 5.31
C HIS A 160 7.65 4.04 6.46
N TYR A 161 8.12 2.84 6.83
CA TYR A 161 8.99 2.63 7.99
C TYR A 161 10.47 2.57 7.60
N SER A 162 10.76 2.10 6.38
CA SER A 162 12.11 1.78 5.93
C SER A 162 13.03 2.98 5.69
N GLY A 163 12.51 4.21 5.58
CA GLY A 163 13.30 5.41 5.27
C GLY A 163 13.92 6.09 6.49
N SER A 164 13.52 5.73 7.71
CA SER A 164 14.07 6.34 8.92
C SER A 164 15.52 5.92 9.19
N SER A 165 16.34 6.84 9.69
CA SER A 165 17.77 6.62 9.99
C SER A 165 18.02 5.84 11.28
N GLU A 166 16.97 5.49 12.03
CA GLU A 166 17.10 4.63 13.21
C GLU A 166 17.33 3.18 12.74
N ALA A 167 18.56 2.70 12.99
CA ALA A 167 19.20 1.51 12.43
C ALA A 167 18.53 0.17 12.81
N VAL A 168 17.25 -0.02 12.48
CA VAL A 168 16.58 -1.32 12.60
C VAL A 168 16.92 -2.16 11.38
N ASP A 169 17.60 -3.28 11.60
CA ASP A 169 18.00 -4.17 10.52
C ASP A 169 16.93 -5.22 10.22
N VAL A 170 16.28 -5.72 11.27
CA VAL A 170 15.24 -6.76 11.19
C VAL A 170 14.03 -6.37 12.03
N LEU A 171 12.86 -6.44 11.40
CA LEU A 171 11.54 -6.31 12.01
C LEU A 171 10.90 -7.69 12.12
N VAL A 172 10.41 -8.02 13.31
CA VAL A 172 9.67 -9.26 13.56
C VAL A 172 8.27 -8.89 14.04
N VAL A 173 7.29 -9.18 13.20
CA VAL A 173 5.90 -8.76 13.33
C VAL A 173 5.08 -9.94 13.84
N GLY A 174 4.64 -9.87 15.09
CA GLY A 174 3.75 -10.86 15.70
C GLY A 174 2.42 -10.91 14.94
N GLN A 175 2.02 -12.11 14.53
CA GLN A 175 0.75 -12.32 13.84
C GLN A 175 -0.37 -12.55 14.86
N ASN A 176 -1.62 -12.25 14.50
CA ASN A 176 -2.79 -12.57 15.33
C ASN A 176 -2.75 -11.97 16.75
N GLY A 177 -2.10 -10.82 16.92
CA GLY A 177 -1.96 -10.14 18.22
C GLY A 177 -0.89 -10.73 19.13
N ASN A 178 -0.05 -11.65 18.64
CA ASN A 178 1.05 -12.23 19.41
C ASN A 178 2.07 -11.16 19.85
N ASP A 179 2.43 -11.20 21.14
CA ASP A 179 3.53 -10.40 21.68
C ASP A 179 4.83 -11.21 21.60
N LEU A 180 5.92 -10.59 21.14
CA LEU A 180 7.19 -11.28 20.91
C LEU A 180 8.25 -10.74 21.87
N CYS A 181 8.99 -11.65 22.50
CA CYS A 181 10.10 -11.25 23.34
C CYS A 181 11.30 -12.17 23.21
N TRP A 182 12.49 -11.61 23.46
CA TRP A 182 13.74 -12.32 23.59
C TRP A 182 14.39 -11.96 24.93
N LYS A 183 14.85 -12.98 25.66
CA LYS A 183 15.31 -12.94 27.06
C LYS A 183 14.29 -12.26 27.98
N CYS A 184 13.10 -12.82 28.05
CA CYS A 184 11.97 -12.20 28.74
C CYS A 184 12.17 -12.24 30.27
N ASN A 185 12.73 -11.16 30.85
CA ASN A 185 12.82 -10.99 32.31
C ASN A 185 11.66 -10.11 32.81
N GLY A 186 10.70 -10.69 33.53
CA GLY A 186 9.60 -9.96 34.18
C GLY A 186 8.24 -10.65 34.06
N GLU A 187 7.35 -10.41 35.03
CA GLU A 187 5.96 -10.86 34.97
C GLU A 187 5.27 -10.32 33.71
N ALA A 188 4.48 -11.17 33.06
CA ALA A 188 3.54 -10.75 32.03
C ALA A 188 2.48 -9.85 32.68
N VAL A 189 2.73 -8.55 32.70
CA VAL A 189 1.66 -7.57 32.90
C VAL A 189 0.67 -7.81 31.76
N ALA A 190 -0.63 -7.82 32.07
CA ALA A 190 -1.67 -7.70 31.04
C ALA A 190 -1.42 -6.39 30.29
N ALA A 191 -0.55 -6.44 29.29
CA ALA A 191 -0.14 -5.30 28.53
C ALA A 191 -1.15 -5.17 27.41
N LEU A 192 -1.73 -3.98 27.29
CA LEU A 192 -2.33 -3.52 26.05
C LEU A 192 -1.24 -3.63 24.99
N THR A 193 -1.34 -4.63 24.11
CA THR A 193 -0.45 -4.71 22.96
C THR A 193 -1.17 -4.15 21.77
N ALA A 194 -0.56 -3.13 21.15
CA ALA A 194 -0.94 -2.73 19.81
C ALA A 194 -0.89 -3.97 18.89
N VAL A 195 -1.95 -4.23 18.12
CA VAL A 195 -1.84 -5.18 17.02
C VAL A 195 -0.80 -4.65 16.04
N SER A 196 -0.03 -5.56 15.48
CA SER A 196 1.19 -5.27 14.74
C SER A 196 0.98 -4.53 13.40
N GLU A 197 -0.24 -4.50 12.86
CA GLU A 197 -0.56 -3.79 11.62
C GLU A 197 -1.77 -2.85 11.77
N TYR A 198 -1.64 -1.63 11.25
CA TYR A 198 -2.69 -0.59 11.30
C TYR A 198 -3.95 -0.91 10.48
N GLN A 199 -3.92 -1.95 9.63
CA GLN A 199 -5.10 -2.41 8.87
C GLN A 199 -6.05 -3.25 9.73
N ASP A 200 -5.59 -3.75 10.88
CA ASP A 200 -6.45 -4.50 11.77
C ASP A 200 -7.61 -3.61 12.24
N GLN A 201 -8.82 -4.17 12.24
CA GLN A 201 -10.02 -3.46 12.64
C GLN A 201 -9.94 -2.96 14.10
N HIS A 202 -9.23 -3.69 14.97
CA HIS A 202 -9.07 -3.33 16.38
C HIS A 202 -8.09 -2.17 16.59
N MET A 203 -7.24 -1.85 15.60
CA MET A 203 -6.32 -0.71 15.64
C MET A 203 -6.91 0.57 15.08
N GLN A 204 -8.13 0.53 14.54
CA GLN A 204 -8.77 1.71 13.97
C GLN A 204 -9.12 2.72 15.07
N THR A 205 -8.95 4.00 14.74
CA THR A 205 -9.16 5.13 15.64
C THR A 205 -10.51 5.80 15.40
N ILE A 206 -10.92 6.66 16.33
CA ILE A 206 -12.07 7.55 16.14
C ILE A 206 -11.64 8.92 15.64
N PHE A 207 -12.53 9.59 14.92
CA PHE A 207 -12.39 10.99 14.54
C PHE A 207 -13.77 11.66 14.43
N TYR A 208 -13.99 12.70 15.23
CA TYR A 208 -15.18 13.55 15.20
C TYR A 208 -14.75 15.01 15.16
N ALA A 209 -15.45 15.81 14.36
CA ALA A 209 -15.15 17.23 14.23
C ALA A 209 -16.45 18.04 14.17
N SER A 210 -16.51 19.15 14.90
CA SER A 210 -17.64 20.08 14.91
C SER A 210 -17.18 21.51 15.13
N GLY A 211 -17.85 22.48 14.52
CA GLY A 211 -17.53 23.89 14.70
C GLY A 211 -17.88 24.76 13.50
N PRO A 212 -17.72 26.09 13.62
CA PRO A 212 -18.16 27.05 12.60
C PRO A 212 -17.41 26.94 11.27
N SER A 213 -16.23 26.33 11.24
CA SER A 213 -15.45 26.12 10.02
C SER A 213 -15.63 24.74 9.40
N ILE A 214 -16.29 23.81 10.10
CA ILE A 214 -16.43 22.40 9.74
C ILE A 214 -17.83 22.17 9.16
N ARG A 215 -17.92 21.34 8.10
CA ARG A 215 -19.21 20.98 7.50
C ARG A 215 -20.04 20.12 8.46
N SER A 216 -21.31 20.44 8.60
CA SER A 216 -22.26 19.63 9.38
C SER A 216 -22.76 18.43 8.59
N ALA A 217 -23.16 17.37 9.30
CA ALA A 217 -23.78 16.16 8.73
C ALA A 217 -22.94 15.48 7.61
N LEU A 218 -21.61 15.49 7.77
CA LEU A 218 -20.68 14.83 6.85
C LEU A 218 -20.10 13.57 7.50
N THR A 219 -20.29 12.42 6.85
CA THR A 219 -19.59 11.16 7.19
C THR A 219 -18.52 10.89 6.14
N LEU A 220 -17.26 10.81 6.56
CA LEU A 220 -16.14 10.49 5.68
C LEU A 220 -15.90 8.98 5.61
N PRO A 221 -15.35 8.46 4.49
CA PRO A 221 -14.76 7.12 4.49
C PRO A 221 -13.53 7.07 5.43
N PRO A 222 -13.08 5.88 5.85
CA PRO A 222 -11.85 5.73 6.62
C PRO A 222 -10.66 6.41 5.93
N PHE A 223 -9.80 7.05 6.72
CA PHE A 223 -8.63 7.78 6.26
C PHE A 223 -7.51 7.68 7.30
N GLN A 224 -6.27 8.00 6.92
CA GLN A 224 -5.13 7.95 7.82
C GLN A 224 -4.93 9.27 8.57
N ASN A 225 -4.52 9.19 9.84
CA ASN A 225 -4.30 10.37 10.70
C ASN A 225 -3.27 11.37 10.15
N ILE A 226 -2.36 10.97 9.25
CA ILE A 226 -1.43 11.86 8.55
C ILE A 226 -2.13 13.00 7.79
N GLU A 227 -3.39 12.80 7.41
CA GLU A 227 -4.20 13.79 6.71
C GLU A 227 -4.60 14.98 7.61
N LEU A 228 -4.57 14.78 8.94
CA LEU A 228 -4.99 15.79 9.91
C LEU A 228 -4.06 16.99 9.96
N MET A 229 -2.78 16.84 9.62
CA MET A 229 -1.84 17.97 9.61
C MET A 229 -2.34 19.09 8.68
N ASN A 230 -2.79 18.75 7.47
CA ASN A 230 -3.33 19.74 6.54
C ASN A 230 -4.63 20.40 7.06
N LEU A 231 -5.44 19.64 7.81
CA LEU A 231 -6.63 20.20 8.49
C LEU A 231 -6.22 21.23 9.56
N TRP A 232 -5.20 20.95 10.37
CA TRP A 232 -4.69 21.87 11.38
C TRP A 232 -4.12 23.15 10.78
N ILE A 233 -3.31 23.02 9.72
CA ILE A 233 -2.74 24.17 9.03
C ILE A 233 -3.85 25.08 8.47
N GLU A 234 -4.95 24.52 7.93
CA GLU A 234 -6.11 25.31 7.48
C GLU A 234 -6.89 25.96 8.63
N LEU A 235 -7.26 25.20 9.67
CA LEU A 235 -8.07 25.69 10.79
C LEU A 235 -7.38 26.80 11.58
N LEU A 236 -6.07 26.66 11.80
CA LEU A 236 -5.24 27.62 12.53
C LEU A 236 -4.70 28.73 11.62
N LYS A 237 -4.99 28.70 10.31
CA LYS A 237 -4.50 29.66 9.31
C LYS A 237 -2.97 29.79 9.31
N LEU A 238 -2.29 28.66 9.44
CA LEU A 238 -0.83 28.61 9.42
C LEU A 238 -0.29 28.62 7.99
N GLU A 239 0.97 28.99 7.86
CA GLU A 239 1.73 28.75 6.64
C GLU A 239 1.88 27.26 6.39
N TYR A 240 1.89 26.85 5.12
CA TYR A 240 2.02 25.45 4.77
C TYR A 240 3.38 24.90 5.20
N VAL A 241 3.35 23.78 5.92
CA VAL A 241 4.53 22.99 6.27
C VAL A 241 4.46 21.68 5.49
N PRO A 242 5.53 21.30 4.75
CA PRO A 242 5.58 20.02 4.05
C PRO A 242 5.26 18.84 4.97
N ASN A 243 4.34 17.98 4.54
CA ASN A 243 3.89 16.81 5.28
C ASN A 243 3.38 15.74 4.30
N ASN A 244 3.19 14.50 4.77
CA ASN A 244 2.76 13.37 3.93
C ASN A 244 1.25 13.34 3.63
N GLY A 245 0.46 14.22 4.26
CA GLY A 245 -0.97 14.33 4.00
C GLY A 245 -1.28 14.97 2.64
N THR A 246 -2.44 14.64 2.10
CA THR A 246 -3.00 15.21 0.88
C THR A 246 -3.68 16.55 1.16
N ILE A 247 -3.15 17.64 0.59
CA ILE A 247 -3.66 19.01 0.80
C ILE A 247 -5.17 19.13 0.53
N ALA A 248 -5.66 18.48 -0.52
CA ALA A 248 -7.07 18.52 -0.91
C ALA A 248 -8.00 17.83 0.12
N PHE A 249 -7.49 17.01 1.04
CA PHE A 249 -8.29 16.29 2.02
C PHE A 249 -9.02 17.27 2.96
N ALA A 250 -8.33 18.30 3.45
CA ALA A 250 -8.92 19.30 4.35
C ALA A 250 -10.11 20.04 3.72
N LYS A 251 -10.12 20.19 2.38
CA LYS A 251 -11.22 20.85 1.64
C LYS A 251 -12.55 20.08 1.73
N GLN A 252 -12.50 18.80 2.10
CA GLN A 252 -13.71 17.99 2.30
C GLN A 252 -14.40 18.30 3.62
N ILE A 253 -13.60 18.52 4.67
CA ILE A 253 -14.08 18.75 6.03
C ILE A 253 -14.54 20.19 6.20
N LEU A 254 -13.85 21.14 5.57
CA LEU A 254 -14.07 22.57 5.80
C LEU A 254 -15.18 23.15 4.92
N TRP A 255 -15.98 24.05 5.49
CA TRP A 255 -17.03 24.78 4.77
C TRP A 255 -16.45 25.81 3.79
N LYS A 256 -15.38 26.51 4.16
CA LYS A 256 -14.66 27.50 3.35
C LYS A 256 -13.14 27.34 3.48
N PRO A 257 -12.53 26.35 2.80
CA PRO A 257 -11.08 26.15 2.84
C PRO A 257 -10.35 27.30 2.14
N GLN A 258 -9.10 27.59 2.56
CA GLN A 258 -8.28 28.58 1.86
C GLN A 258 -7.91 28.08 0.45
N PRO A 259 -7.93 28.94 -0.58
CA PRO A 259 -7.43 28.57 -1.89
C PRO A 259 -5.90 28.43 -1.82
N ARG A 260 -5.42 27.18 -1.75
CA ARG A 260 -3.99 26.86 -1.89
C ARG A 260 -3.66 26.47 -3.32
N LEU A 261 -2.56 27.02 -3.83
CA LEU A 261 -1.98 26.64 -5.11
C LEU A 261 -1.47 25.20 -5.02
N GLU A 262 -2.10 24.30 -5.76
CA GLU A 262 -1.58 22.95 -5.96
C GLU A 262 -0.42 23.02 -6.98
N ARG A 263 0.59 22.17 -6.81
CA ARG A 263 1.69 22.06 -7.78
C ARG A 263 1.10 21.79 -9.17
N ARG A 264 1.44 22.63 -10.15
CA ARG A 264 1.07 22.40 -11.55
C ARG A 264 1.71 21.11 -12.02
N LYS A 265 0.90 20.21 -12.55
CA LYS A 265 1.33 18.96 -13.17
C LYS A 265 0.94 18.99 -14.63
N PHE A 266 1.75 18.34 -15.46
CA PHE A 266 1.52 18.28 -16.89
C PHE A 266 1.11 16.86 -17.27
N GLY A 267 0.13 16.76 -18.17
CA GLY A 267 -0.17 15.47 -18.79
C GLY A 267 1.06 14.95 -19.51
N ILE A 268 1.36 13.66 -19.30
CA ILE A 268 2.45 12.99 -20.01
C ILE A 268 2.12 12.98 -21.50
N ARG A 269 3.07 13.41 -22.34
CA ARG A 269 2.88 13.53 -23.79
C ARG A 269 3.29 12.24 -24.51
N GLU A 270 2.85 12.09 -25.75
CA GLU A 270 3.31 11.00 -26.60
C GLU A 270 4.82 11.12 -26.85
N CYS A 271 5.51 9.98 -26.91
CA CYS A 271 6.94 9.95 -27.21
C CYS A 271 7.20 10.48 -28.64
N PRO A 272 8.34 11.16 -28.88
CA PRO A 272 8.71 11.62 -30.22
C PRO A 272 8.71 10.48 -31.24
N PHE A 273 8.21 10.76 -32.44
CA PHE A 273 8.21 9.78 -33.53
C PHE A 273 9.58 9.72 -34.19
N THR A 274 10.14 8.53 -34.30
CA THR A 274 11.42 8.30 -34.96
C THR A 274 11.24 7.93 -36.42
N ASN A 275 10.26 7.08 -36.76
CA ASN A 275 9.99 6.64 -38.14
C ASN A 275 8.50 6.30 -38.38
N GLU A 276 8.18 5.85 -39.60
CA GLU A 276 6.91 5.19 -39.90
C GLU A 276 6.72 3.91 -39.08
N GLU A 277 5.45 3.56 -38.82
CA GLU A 277 5.08 2.37 -38.04
C GLU A 277 5.46 1.06 -38.78
N SER A 278 6.42 0.35 -38.19
CA SER A 278 6.88 -0.97 -38.61
C SER A 278 7.37 -1.77 -37.39
N VAL A 279 7.82 -3.00 -37.63
CA VAL A 279 8.25 -3.94 -36.58
C VAL A 279 9.74 -4.19 -36.70
N ILE A 280 10.48 -3.83 -35.66
CA ILE A 280 11.89 -4.20 -35.50
C ILE A 280 11.95 -5.53 -34.76
N ASP A 281 12.63 -6.51 -35.36
CA ASP A 281 12.79 -7.85 -34.81
C ASP A 281 13.85 -7.86 -33.71
N CYS A 282 13.45 -8.16 -32.48
CA CYS A 282 14.35 -8.33 -31.35
C CYS A 282 14.58 -9.80 -30.99
N GLY A 283 14.13 -10.72 -31.85
CA GLY A 283 14.31 -12.16 -31.70
C GLY A 283 13.05 -12.95 -32.04
N GLY A 284 13.20 -13.99 -32.88
CA GLY A 284 12.18 -15.01 -33.10
C GLY A 284 10.99 -14.61 -33.99
N CYS A 285 11.05 -13.46 -34.68
CA CYS A 285 10.01 -13.03 -35.60
C CYS A 285 10.24 -13.49 -37.05
N SER A 286 9.36 -14.35 -37.58
CA SER A 286 9.36 -14.65 -39.02
C SER A 286 8.88 -13.45 -39.87
N VAL A 287 9.27 -13.41 -41.14
CA VAL A 287 8.86 -12.35 -42.10
C VAL A 287 7.34 -12.15 -42.11
N LEU A 288 6.58 -13.24 -42.24
CA LEU A 288 5.11 -13.21 -42.24
C LEU A 288 4.53 -12.63 -40.93
N ARG A 289 5.16 -12.91 -39.79
CA ARG A 289 4.70 -12.38 -38.49
C ARG A 289 4.93 -10.89 -38.38
N ARG A 290 6.08 -10.39 -38.82
CA ARG A 290 6.35 -8.94 -38.85
C ARG A 290 5.30 -8.19 -39.66
N VAL A 291 4.93 -8.71 -40.83
CA VAL A 291 3.86 -8.13 -41.67
C VAL A 291 2.51 -8.15 -40.94
N ARG A 292 2.14 -9.29 -40.31
CA ARG A 292 0.89 -9.39 -39.55
C ARG A 292 0.84 -8.43 -38.36
N LEU A 293 1.93 -8.32 -37.62
CA LEU A 293 2.04 -7.42 -36.47
C LEU A 293 1.96 -5.96 -36.90
N ARG A 294 2.71 -5.58 -37.93
CA ARG A 294 2.63 -4.24 -38.53
C ARG A 294 1.20 -3.90 -38.95
N ASN A 295 0.56 -4.78 -39.71
CA ASN A 295 -0.81 -4.55 -40.15
C ASN A 295 -1.77 -4.43 -38.96
N TRP A 296 -1.64 -5.29 -37.94
CA TRP A 296 -2.45 -5.21 -36.74
C TRP A 296 -2.28 -3.87 -36.00
N MET A 297 -1.04 -3.38 -35.83
CA MET A 297 -0.77 -2.08 -35.18
C MET A 297 -1.35 -0.90 -35.99
N LEU A 298 -1.35 -1.00 -37.32
CA LEU A 298 -1.93 0.01 -38.21
C LEU A 298 -3.47 -0.01 -38.23
N THR A 299 -4.09 -1.19 -38.10
CA THR A 299 -5.55 -1.34 -38.26
C THR A 299 -6.35 -1.42 -36.96
N CYS A 300 -5.70 -1.62 -35.82
CA CYS A 300 -6.41 -1.79 -34.57
C CYS A 300 -7.16 -0.52 -34.17
N ALA A 301 -8.37 -0.69 -33.62
CA ALA A 301 -9.15 0.42 -33.11
C ALA A 301 -8.34 1.15 -32.04
N GLN A 302 -8.02 2.42 -32.32
CA GLN A 302 -7.45 3.29 -31.32
C GLN A 302 -8.61 3.97 -30.59
N PRO A 303 -8.67 3.89 -29.26
CA PRO A 303 -9.65 4.65 -28.54
C PRO A 303 -9.31 6.14 -28.70
N ASN A 304 -10.34 6.95 -28.92
CA ASN A 304 -10.21 8.42 -28.98
C ASN A 304 -9.86 9.02 -27.60
N ARG A 305 -9.75 8.20 -26.55
CA ARG A 305 -9.46 8.61 -25.17
C ARG A 305 -8.58 7.57 -24.49
N HIS A 306 -7.69 8.02 -23.61
CA HIS A 306 -6.85 7.14 -22.82
C HIS A 306 -7.66 6.41 -21.74
N LEU A 307 -7.26 5.17 -21.42
CA LEU A 307 -7.83 4.37 -20.31
C LEU A 307 -7.58 5.04 -18.95
N VAL A 308 -6.44 5.70 -18.82
CA VAL A 308 -5.98 6.45 -17.65
C VAL A 308 -5.36 7.75 -18.12
N LEU A 309 -5.34 8.77 -17.27
CA LEU A 309 -4.78 10.08 -17.55
C LEU A 309 -3.48 10.23 -16.73
N PRO A 310 -2.33 9.80 -17.27
CA PRO A 310 -1.07 9.87 -16.55
C PRO A 310 -0.52 11.30 -16.57
N SER A 311 -0.06 11.78 -15.42
CA SER A 311 0.62 13.07 -15.30
C SER A 311 1.89 12.93 -14.47
N SER A 312 2.88 13.77 -14.73
CA SER A 312 4.10 13.82 -13.94
C SER A 312 4.56 15.27 -13.75
N SER A 313 5.37 15.47 -12.71
CA SER A 313 6.13 16.70 -12.53
C SER A 313 7.44 16.69 -13.31
N SER A 314 7.91 15.50 -13.71
CA SER A 314 9.08 15.35 -14.58
C SER A 314 8.66 15.40 -16.05
N SER A 315 9.49 16.04 -16.88
CA SER A 315 9.41 15.95 -18.33
C SER A 315 10.19 14.75 -18.90
N SER A 316 10.82 13.93 -18.05
CA SER A 316 11.62 12.75 -18.43
C SER A 316 10.79 11.51 -18.75
N VAL A 317 9.47 11.63 -18.92
CA VAL A 317 8.59 10.50 -19.22
C VAL A 317 7.66 10.85 -20.39
N CYS A 318 7.39 9.86 -21.23
CA CYS A 318 6.46 9.97 -22.34
C CYS A 318 5.64 8.68 -22.47
N TYR A 319 4.55 8.68 -23.23
CA TYR A 319 3.79 7.46 -23.53
C TYR A 319 3.95 7.03 -24.99
N GLN A 320 4.04 5.72 -25.20
CA GLN A 320 3.95 5.06 -26.48
C GLN A 320 2.57 4.41 -26.61
N LYS A 321 1.90 4.63 -27.74
CA LYS A 321 0.55 4.11 -27.99
C LYS A 321 0.60 2.82 -28.82
N PHE A 322 -0.05 1.77 -28.31
CA PHE A 322 -0.23 0.49 -28.98
C PHE A 322 -1.70 0.07 -28.94
N CYS A 323 -2.48 0.49 -29.93
CA CYS A 323 -3.94 0.26 -29.98
C CYS A 323 -4.67 0.87 -28.78
N GLU A 324 -5.42 0.06 -28.01
CA GLU A 324 -6.08 0.44 -26.75
C GLU A 324 -5.15 0.46 -25.54
N LYS A 325 -3.88 0.10 -25.71
CA LYS A 325 -2.89 0.01 -24.63
C LYS A 325 -1.87 1.12 -24.75
N LEU A 326 -1.23 1.44 -23.64
CA LEU A 326 -0.16 2.43 -23.59
C LEU A 326 1.00 1.93 -22.73
N ILE A 327 2.20 2.30 -23.14
CA ILE A 327 3.43 2.10 -22.38
C ILE A 327 3.91 3.49 -21.98
N ILE A 328 4.07 3.75 -20.70
CA ILE A 328 4.77 4.93 -20.21
C ILE A 328 6.23 4.52 -20.04
N THR A 329 7.14 5.31 -20.60
CA THR A 329 8.57 5.01 -20.56
C THR A 329 9.35 6.27 -20.24
N GLY A 330 10.44 6.11 -19.49
CA GLY A 330 11.39 7.17 -19.22
C GLY A 330 12.22 7.54 -20.45
N MET A 331 12.77 8.75 -20.41
CA MET A 331 13.68 9.36 -21.37
C MET A 331 14.88 9.90 -20.60
N ASN A 332 16.03 10.06 -21.27
CA ASN A 332 17.24 10.68 -20.70
C ASN A 332 17.68 10.05 -19.36
N GLU A 333 18.18 8.81 -19.40
CA GLU A 333 18.66 8.06 -18.21
C GLU A 333 17.59 7.67 -17.18
N ASP A 334 16.31 7.82 -17.53
CA ASP A 334 15.18 7.27 -16.78
C ASP A 334 14.76 5.92 -17.39
N GLU A 335 15.02 4.81 -16.69
CA GLU A 335 14.66 3.45 -17.15
C GLU A 335 13.26 3.02 -16.63
N SER A 336 12.46 3.94 -16.09
CA SER A 336 11.10 3.63 -15.62
C SER A 336 10.20 3.21 -16.77
N VAL A 337 9.44 2.14 -16.54
CA VAL A 337 8.48 1.64 -17.51
C VAL A 337 7.19 1.21 -16.82
N ALA A 338 6.06 1.57 -17.42
CA ALA A 338 4.74 1.16 -16.97
C ALA A 338 3.84 0.79 -18.15
N LEU A 339 3.18 -0.35 -18.06
CA LEU A 339 2.26 -0.87 -19.06
C LEU A 339 0.83 -0.75 -18.56
N VAL A 340 -0.04 -0.07 -19.31
CA VAL A 340 -1.49 -0.08 -19.06
C VAL A 340 -2.18 -0.98 -20.07
N GLU A 341 -2.95 -1.93 -19.55
CA GLU A 341 -3.69 -2.90 -20.33
C GLU A 341 -5.14 -2.98 -19.88
N ILE A 342 -6.00 -3.38 -20.82
CA ILE A 342 -7.36 -3.82 -20.53
C ILE A 342 -7.47 -5.33 -20.73
N PHE A 343 -8.02 -6.01 -19.73
CA PHE A 343 -8.35 -7.42 -19.77
C PHE A 343 -9.86 -7.59 -19.86
N HIS A 344 -10.30 -8.49 -20.73
CA HIS A 344 -11.70 -8.89 -20.89
C HIS A 344 -11.82 -10.38 -20.59
N GLN A 345 -13.00 -10.81 -20.16
CA GLN A 345 -13.35 -12.19 -19.81
C GLN A 345 -12.82 -13.21 -20.83
N ASN A 346 -13.13 -12.97 -22.11
CA ASN A 346 -12.87 -13.91 -23.21
C ASN A 346 -11.46 -13.73 -23.81
N ASN A 347 -10.78 -12.62 -23.51
CA ASN A 347 -9.50 -12.25 -24.13
C ASN A 347 -8.28 -12.68 -23.28
N THR A 348 -8.51 -13.61 -22.33
CA THR A 348 -7.47 -14.27 -21.53
C THR A 348 -6.94 -15.56 -22.17
N VAL A 349 -7.55 -16.01 -23.27
CA VAL A 349 -7.33 -17.35 -23.87
C VAL A 349 -6.54 -17.30 -25.19
N THR A 350 -6.42 -16.15 -25.85
CA THR A 350 -5.66 -16.01 -27.11
C THR A 350 -4.15 -16.18 -26.86
N SER A 351 -3.69 -17.43 -26.89
CA SER A 351 -2.28 -17.77 -26.82
C SER A 351 -1.64 -17.46 -28.16
N SER A 352 -0.77 -16.45 -28.21
CA SER A 352 0.28 -16.47 -29.22
C SER A 352 1.29 -17.52 -28.73
N GLN A 353 1.26 -18.73 -29.30
CA GLN A 353 2.18 -19.83 -28.98
C GLN A 353 3.63 -19.56 -29.42
N PHE A 354 3.95 -18.34 -29.85
CA PHE A 354 5.19 -18.01 -30.54
C PHE A 354 5.95 -16.87 -29.87
N GLU A 355 7.27 -16.97 -29.90
CA GLU A 355 8.22 -16.04 -29.28
C GLU A 355 8.71 -15.01 -30.31
N CYS A 356 7.82 -14.16 -30.82
CA CYS A 356 8.26 -13.01 -31.63
C CYS A 356 8.44 -11.80 -30.72
N ARG A 357 9.67 -11.53 -30.30
CA ARG A 357 10.06 -10.36 -29.49
C ARG A 357 10.34 -9.18 -30.42
N PHE A 358 9.77 -8.01 -30.15
CA PHE A 358 9.85 -6.87 -31.08
C PHE A 358 9.76 -5.51 -30.40
N VAL A 359 10.09 -4.45 -31.14
CA VAL A 359 9.74 -3.05 -30.82
C VAL A 359 9.08 -2.39 -32.04
N SER A 360 8.38 -1.27 -31.82
CA SER A 360 7.84 -0.48 -32.94
C SER A 360 8.88 0.54 -33.39
N SER A 361 9.16 0.56 -34.69
CA SER A 361 10.04 1.57 -35.30
C SER A 361 9.51 2.99 -35.19
N ARG A 362 8.24 3.18 -34.78
CA ARG A 362 7.65 4.49 -34.54
C ARG A 362 8.27 5.20 -33.34
N TYR A 363 8.66 4.44 -32.31
CA TYR A 363 9.20 5.00 -31.06
C TYR A 363 10.65 4.60 -30.83
N ASP A 364 11.04 3.40 -31.25
CA ASP A 364 12.34 2.83 -30.96
C ASP A 364 13.16 2.65 -32.26
N ALA A 365 14.41 3.07 -32.25
CA ALA A 365 15.32 2.87 -33.39
C ALA A 365 15.97 1.48 -33.39
N GLU A 366 16.17 0.91 -32.20
CA GLU A 366 16.90 -0.33 -31.98
C GLU A 366 16.27 -1.13 -30.83
N CYS A 367 16.63 -2.41 -30.73
CA CYS A 367 16.16 -3.26 -29.65
C CYS A 367 16.90 -2.96 -28.34
N PRO A 368 16.22 -2.97 -27.18
CA PRO A 368 16.86 -2.72 -25.90
C PRO A 368 17.87 -3.82 -25.56
N THR A 369 19.07 -3.41 -25.15
CA THR A 369 20.09 -4.31 -24.59
C THR A 369 19.76 -4.60 -23.13
N ILE A 370 19.40 -5.85 -22.82
CA ILE A 370 19.11 -6.28 -21.45
C ILE A 370 20.24 -7.17 -20.97
N THR A 371 20.95 -6.73 -19.93
CA THR A 371 21.89 -7.57 -19.19
C THR A 371 21.13 -8.39 -18.14
N VAL A 372 21.28 -9.71 -18.19
CA VAL A 372 20.65 -10.63 -17.23
C VAL A 372 21.74 -11.18 -16.31
N SER A 373 21.63 -10.85 -15.02
CA SER A 373 22.51 -11.38 -13.98
C SER A 373 22.19 -12.84 -13.68
N GLU A 374 23.14 -13.55 -13.05
CA GLU A 374 22.90 -14.93 -12.58
C GLU A 374 21.69 -14.96 -11.62
N GLY A 375 20.87 -16.01 -11.71
CA GLY A 375 19.65 -16.16 -10.91
C GLY A 375 18.49 -15.24 -11.32
N HIS A 376 18.61 -14.49 -12.42
CA HIS A 376 17.54 -13.66 -12.95
C HIS A 376 16.97 -14.22 -14.26
N GLU A 377 15.70 -13.96 -14.50
CA GLU A 377 15.03 -14.24 -15.76
C GLU A 377 14.26 -13.02 -16.27
N ILE A 378 14.22 -12.88 -17.58
CA ILE A 378 13.43 -11.82 -18.21
C ILE A 378 11.95 -12.19 -18.16
N ARG A 379 11.12 -11.29 -17.62
CA ARG A 379 9.66 -11.39 -17.69
C ARG A 379 9.05 -10.08 -18.13
N THR A 380 7.92 -10.19 -18.82
CA THR A 380 7.09 -9.05 -19.23
C THR A 380 6.32 -8.47 -18.05
N LEU A 381 6.11 -7.15 -18.06
CA LEU A 381 5.19 -6.49 -17.14
C LEU A 381 3.71 -6.84 -17.40
N SER A 382 3.39 -7.45 -18.55
CA SER A 382 2.02 -7.87 -18.84
C SER A 382 1.55 -8.96 -17.89
N ALA A 383 0.35 -8.80 -17.33
CA ALA A 383 -0.26 -9.83 -16.50
C ALA A 383 -0.62 -11.11 -17.27
N ASN A 384 -0.58 -11.08 -18.61
CA ASN A 384 -0.73 -12.26 -19.46
C ASN A 384 0.47 -12.38 -20.42
N PRO A 385 1.49 -13.19 -20.08
CA PRO A 385 2.69 -13.33 -20.91
C PRO A 385 2.43 -13.97 -22.28
N ARG A 386 1.22 -14.50 -22.54
CA ARG A 386 0.85 -15.13 -23.80
C ARG A 386 0.28 -14.16 -24.83
N LYS A 387 -0.02 -12.91 -24.44
CA LYS A 387 -0.51 -11.88 -25.36
C LYS A 387 0.61 -11.38 -26.27
N VAL A 388 0.25 -10.99 -27.50
CA VAL A 388 1.17 -10.40 -28.48
C VAL A 388 1.96 -9.23 -27.89
N LEU A 389 1.27 -8.31 -27.20
CA LEU A 389 1.89 -7.13 -26.60
C LEU A 389 2.85 -7.45 -25.45
N ALA A 390 2.72 -8.60 -24.79
CA ALA A 390 3.66 -9.06 -23.78
C ALA A 390 5.05 -9.38 -24.36
N ARG A 391 5.15 -9.46 -25.71
CA ARG A 391 6.40 -9.68 -26.44
C ARG A 391 7.12 -8.40 -26.85
N ILE A 392 6.57 -7.22 -26.51
CA ILE A 392 7.29 -5.96 -26.70
C ILE A 392 8.55 -5.96 -25.82
N ALA A 393 9.70 -5.69 -26.43
CA ALA A 393 10.99 -5.83 -25.78
C ALA A 393 11.23 -4.82 -24.64
N THR A 394 10.67 -3.61 -24.75
CA THR A 394 10.87 -2.50 -23.78
C THR A 394 10.14 -2.69 -22.46
N ILE A 395 9.14 -3.58 -22.40
CA ILE A 395 8.40 -3.91 -21.17
C ILE A 395 8.84 -5.24 -20.56
N GLN A 396 9.98 -5.76 -21.00
CA GLN A 396 10.56 -6.99 -20.49
C GLN A 396 11.71 -6.63 -19.57
N VAL A 397 11.62 -7.05 -18.31
CA VAL A 397 12.50 -6.63 -17.23
C VAL A 397 13.12 -7.89 -16.60
N PRO A 398 14.41 -7.89 -16.25
CA PRO A 398 15.03 -8.98 -15.51
C PRO A 398 14.57 -8.97 -14.05
N TRP A 399 14.07 -10.11 -13.57
CA TRP A 399 13.64 -10.32 -12.19
C TRP A 399 14.34 -11.53 -11.59
N ASP A 400 14.60 -11.51 -10.29
CA ASP A 400 15.05 -12.69 -9.55
C ASP A 400 14.05 -13.85 -9.74
N VAL A 401 14.56 -15.07 -9.94
CA VAL A 401 13.72 -16.25 -10.22
C VAL A 401 12.76 -16.56 -9.07
N SER A 402 13.17 -16.31 -7.83
CA SER A 402 12.32 -16.50 -6.65
C SER A 402 11.24 -15.41 -6.59
N PHE A 403 11.57 -14.17 -6.95
CA PHE A 403 10.58 -13.09 -7.09
C PHE A 403 9.51 -13.43 -8.15
N ILE A 404 9.93 -14.01 -9.28
CA ILE A 404 8.98 -14.43 -10.33
C ILE A 404 8.00 -15.45 -9.78
N LYS A 405 8.51 -16.50 -9.13
CA LYS A 405 7.72 -17.61 -8.61
C LYS A 405 6.78 -17.18 -7.48
N ASP A 406 7.28 -16.38 -6.53
CA ASP A 406 6.56 -16.08 -5.30
C ASP A 406 5.64 -14.85 -5.46
N VAL A 407 6.01 -13.87 -6.30
CA VAL A 407 5.27 -12.62 -6.47
C VAL A 407 4.63 -12.51 -7.85
N LEU A 408 5.42 -12.52 -8.92
CA LEU A 408 4.94 -12.13 -10.24
C LEU A 408 3.91 -13.12 -10.80
N ASP A 409 4.17 -14.42 -10.70
CA ASP A 409 3.29 -15.47 -11.21
C ASP A 409 1.95 -15.53 -10.46
N PRO A 410 1.91 -15.47 -9.11
CA PRO A 410 0.66 -15.34 -8.38
C PRO A 410 -0.09 -14.03 -8.67
N LEU A 411 0.62 -12.90 -8.76
CA LEU A 411 0.00 -11.61 -9.07
C LEU A 411 -0.62 -11.60 -10.48
N ASN A 412 0.03 -12.24 -11.46
CA ASN A 412 -0.50 -12.46 -12.80
C ASN A 412 -1.75 -13.36 -12.75
N SER A 413 -1.66 -14.49 -12.05
CA SER A 413 -2.77 -15.43 -11.89
C SER A 413 -4.00 -14.78 -11.25
N TYR A 414 -3.80 -14.01 -10.17
CA TYR A 414 -4.85 -13.24 -9.50
C TYR A 414 -5.49 -12.21 -10.44
N THR A 415 -4.68 -11.43 -11.15
CA THR A 415 -5.17 -10.43 -12.12
C THR A 415 -6.04 -11.08 -13.20
N LEU A 416 -5.62 -12.22 -13.74
CA LEU A 416 -6.37 -12.94 -14.77
C LEU A 416 -7.65 -13.56 -14.21
N ALA A 417 -7.60 -14.15 -13.02
CA ALA A 417 -8.79 -14.67 -12.34
C ALA A 417 -9.84 -13.56 -12.15
N LYS A 418 -9.44 -12.40 -11.62
CA LYS A 418 -10.35 -11.26 -11.42
C LYS A 418 -10.86 -10.65 -12.71
N SER A 419 -10.06 -10.67 -13.78
CA SER A 419 -10.54 -10.26 -15.11
C SER A 419 -11.64 -11.18 -15.67
N ARG A 420 -11.61 -12.48 -15.33
CA ARG A 420 -12.65 -13.45 -15.72
C ARG A 420 -13.90 -13.30 -14.84
N GLU A 421 -13.71 -13.07 -13.56
CA GLU A 421 -14.80 -12.88 -12.58
C GLU A 421 -15.59 -11.59 -12.85
N PHE A 422 -14.91 -10.46 -12.98
CA PHE A 422 -15.57 -9.15 -13.17
C PHE A 422 -15.88 -8.82 -14.63
N GLY A 423 -15.53 -9.72 -15.55
CA GLY A 423 -15.71 -9.56 -16.99
C GLY A 423 -14.73 -8.59 -17.65
N ARG A 424 -14.28 -7.54 -16.94
CA ARG A 424 -13.27 -6.60 -17.41
C ARG A 424 -12.52 -5.95 -16.24
N VAL A 425 -11.20 -5.79 -16.41
CA VAL A 425 -10.29 -5.12 -15.46
C VAL A 425 -9.25 -4.33 -16.25
N ILE A 426 -9.02 -3.07 -15.86
CA ILE A 426 -7.85 -2.30 -16.33
C ILE A 426 -6.69 -2.60 -15.37
N CYS A 427 -5.51 -2.87 -15.91
CA CYS A 427 -4.31 -3.20 -15.17
C CYS A 427 -3.18 -2.26 -15.57
N ILE A 428 -2.53 -1.64 -14.59
CA ILE A 428 -1.28 -0.90 -14.75
C ILE A 428 -0.21 -1.71 -14.04
N THR A 429 0.83 -2.14 -14.74
CA THR A 429 2.01 -2.75 -14.11
C THR A 429 3.22 -1.90 -14.45
N GLY A 430 4.00 -1.47 -13.47
CA GLY A 430 5.21 -0.71 -13.73
C GLY A 430 6.34 -1.00 -12.76
N THR A 431 7.51 -0.50 -13.11
CA THR A 431 8.72 -0.54 -12.30
C THR A 431 8.87 0.75 -11.50
N ALA A 432 9.49 0.66 -10.32
CA ALA A 432 9.84 1.82 -9.53
C ALA A 432 11.26 1.72 -8.97
N PHE A 433 11.82 2.89 -8.66
CA PHE A 433 13.18 3.08 -8.19
C PHE A 433 13.10 3.91 -6.92
N ASP A 434 13.40 3.25 -5.82
CA ASP A 434 13.39 3.76 -4.45
C ASP A 434 14.45 2.96 -3.71
N ARG A 435 15.71 3.41 -3.82
CA ARG A 435 16.89 2.75 -3.23
C ARG A 435 17.23 3.36 -1.87
N ASN A 436 16.83 4.60 -1.65
CA ASN A 436 16.95 5.26 -0.35
C ASN A 436 15.82 4.86 0.62
N LEU A 437 14.79 4.15 0.14
CA LEU A 437 13.68 3.58 0.89
C LEU A 437 12.79 4.66 1.54
N ASP A 438 12.68 5.83 0.92
CA ASP A 438 11.86 6.94 1.40
C ASP A 438 10.42 6.91 0.86
N GLY A 439 10.09 5.94 0.00
CA GLY A 439 8.77 5.77 -0.59
C GLY A 439 8.48 6.74 -1.73
N ILE A 440 9.49 7.47 -2.22
CA ILE A 440 9.41 8.44 -3.31
C ILE A 440 10.31 7.98 -4.45
N ALA A 441 9.90 8.25 -5.69
CA ALA A 441 10.72 7.95 -6.86
C ALA A 441 12.09 8.64 -6.79
N ASP A 442 13.16 7.85 -6.89
CA ASP A 442 14.54 8.32 -6.94
C ASP A 442 14.77 9.29 -8.12
N ALA A 443 15.70 10.23 -7.94
CA ALA A 443 16.17 11.06 -9.04
C ALA A 443 16.97 10.26 -10.08
N ASN A 444 17.78 9.30 -9.62
CA ASN A 444 18.53 8.39 -10.48
C ASN A 444 17.79 7.05 -10.62
N LYS A 445 17.31 6.77 -11.83
CA LYS A 445 16.49 5.59 -12.15
C LYS A 445 17.16 4.65 -13.15
N THR A 446 18.50 4.64 -13.22
CA THR A 446 19.26 3.71 -14.07
C THR A 446 19.51 2.38 -13.36
N GLY A 447 19.45 1.25 -14.07
CA GLY A 447 19.80 -0.09 -13.58
C GLY A 447 18.58 -0.90 -13.15
N SER A 448 18.79 -1.91 -12.30
CA SER A 448 17.69 -2.78 -11.86
C SER A 448 16.66 -1.99 -11.02
N PRO A 449 15.35 -2.19 -11.28
CA PRO A 449 14.29 -1.57 -10.49
C PRO A 449 14.26 -2.16 -9.07
N SER A 450 14.00 -1.32 -8.08
CA SER A 450 13.89 -1.77 -6.69
C SER A 450 12.50 -2.31 -6.37
N HIS A 451 11.47 -1.93 -7.13
CA HIS A 451 10.10 -2.38 -6.89
C HIS A 451 9.34 -2.67 -8.19
N LEU A 452 8.33 -3.53 -8.08
CA LEU A 452 7.24 -3.71 -9.02
C LEU A 452 5.95 -3.18 -8.38
N TYR A 453 5.20 -2.35 -9.09
CA TYR A 453 3.85 -1.98 -8.67
C TYR A 453 2.80 -2.49 -9.65
N ARG A 454 1.60 -2.77 -9.13
CA ARG A 454 0.42 -3.10 -9.95
C ARG A 454 -0.80 -2.37 -9.43
N VAL A 455 -1.55 -1.75 -10.33
CA VAL A 455 -2.85 -1.13 -10.06
C VAL A 455 -3.91 -1.83 -10.88
N LEU A 456 -4.92 -2.36 -10.22
CA LEU A 456 -6.11 -2.92 -10.83
C LEU A 456 -7.27 -1.95 -10.66
N ILE A 457 -8.03 -1.72 -11.73
CA ILE A 457 -9.20 -0.85 -11.73
C ILE A 457 -10.38 -1.64 -12.30
N ARG A 458 -11.50 -1.61 -11.58
CA ARG A 458 -12.75 -2.26 -11.99
C ARG A 458 -13.94 -1.34 -11.77
N CYS A 459 -15.07 -1.73 -12.34
CA CYS A 459 -16.36 -1.14 -12.05
C CYS A 459 -17.20 -2.14 -11.24
N SER A 460 -17.68 -1.73 -10.06
CA SER A 460 -18.70 -2.51 -9.32
C SER A 460 -20.11 -2.28 -9.86
N SER A 461 -20.26 -1.36 -10.82
CA SER A 461 -21.42 -1.23 -11.70
C SER A 461 -21.07 -1.64 -13.14
N ALA A 462 -22.05 -1.56 -14.05
CA ALA A 462 -21.79 -1.73 -15.47
C ALA A 462 -20.70 -0.77 -15.99
N TRP A 463 -19.91 -1.26 -16.95
CA TRP A 463 -19.03 -0.45 -17.77
C TRP A 463 -19.85 0.48 -18.69
N SER A 464 -19.24 1.58 -19.11
CA SER A 464 -19.78 2.43 -20.17
C SER A 464 -19.81 1.69 -21.52
N LEU A 465 -20.54 2.24 -22.50
CA LEU A 465 -20.71 1.63 -23.83
C LEU A 465 -19.37 1.47 -24.58
N ASN A 466 -18.45 2.43 -24.44
CA ASN A 466 -17.12 2.33 -25.03
C ASN A 466 -16.20 1.35 -24.26
N GLY A 467 -16.55 1.01 -23.02
CA GLY A 467 -15.83 0.06 -22.19
C GLY A 467 -14.57 0.55 -21.52
N PHE A 468 -14.27 1.85 -21.54
CA PHE A 468 -13.02 2.43 -21.02
C PHE A 468 -13.15 3.07 -19.63
N ASN A 469 -14.38 3.30 -19.18
CA ASN A 469 -14.66 3.84 -17.85
C ASN A 469 -15.95 3.25 -17.29
N CYS A 470 -16.18 3.41 -15.98
CA CYS A 470 -17.43 3.01 -15.35
C CYS A 470 -18.59 3.89 -15.81
N ARG A 471 -19.77 3.27 -16.00
CA ARG A 471 -20.98 4.02 -16.34
C ARG A 471 -21.36 5.00 -15.21
N ASN A 472 -21.24 4.53 -13.97
CA ASN A 472 -21.26 5.38 -12.79
C ASN A 472 -19.82 5.55 -12.27
N PRO A 473 -19.22 6.76 -12.35
CA PRO A 473 -17.85 6.98 -11.89
C PRO A 473 -17.66 6.74 -10.39
N PHE A 474 -18.71 6.89 -9.58
CA PHE A 474 -18.70 6.61 -8.12
C PHE A 474 -18.75 5.11 -7.78
N ARG A 475 -18.73 4.24 -8.78
CA ARG A 475 -18.65 2.77 -8.64
C ARG A 475 -17.34 2.22 -9.20
N THR A 476 -16.35 3.11 -9.36
CA THR A 476 -14.99 2.74 -9.71
C THR A 476 -14.29 2.25 -8.46
N GLU A 477 -13.57 1.13 -8.55
CA GLU A 477 -12.79 0.59 -7.46
C GLU A 477 -11.36 0.36 -7.90
N VAL A 478 -10.42 0.59 -6.99
CA VAL A 478 -8.99 0.46 -7.22
C VAL A 478 -8.39 -0.47 -6.17
N LEU A 479 -7.54 -1.38 -6.61
CA LEU A 479 -6.70 -2.23 -5.78
C LEU A 479 -5.27 -2.11 -6.28
N ALA A 480 -4.36 -1.68 -5.41
CA ALA A 480 -2.98 -1.43 -5.76
C ALA A 480 -2.02 -2.25 -4.89
N PHE A 481 -0.85 -2.54 -5.44
CA PHE A 481 0.20 -3.33 -4.83
C PHE A 481 1.57 -2.70 -5.11
N ILE A 482 2.49 -2.83 -4.16
CA ILE A 482 3.91 -2.49 -4.34
C ILE A 482 4.73 -3.62 -3.73
N PHE A 483 5.52 -4.29 -4.56
CA PHE A 483 6.38 -5.40 -4.16
C PHE A 483 7.84 -4.98 -4.29
N PRO A 484 8.65 -5.08 -3.23
CA PRO A 484 10.08 -4.90 -3.33
C PRO A 484 10.70 -6.06 -4.12
N HIS A 485 11.66 -5.74 -4.98
CA HIS A 485 12.39 -6.71 -5.79
C HIS A 485 13.45 -7.41 -4.93
N THR A 486 13.01 -8.41 -4.17
CA THR A 486 13.83 -9.23 -3.28
C THR A 486 14.06 -10.63 -3.85
N LYS A 487 14.91 -11.43 -3.20
CA LYS A 487 15.12 -12.85 -3.51
C LYS A 487 13.97 -13.75 -3.02
N GLY A 488 12.74 -13.43 -3.43
CA GLY A 488 11.52 -14.13 -3.03
C GLY A 488 10.98 -13.74 -1.64
N ASP A 489 9.98 -14.49 -1.16
CA ASP A 489 9.34 -14.25 0.14
C ASP A 489 10.03 -15.04 1.27
N ALA A 490 10.76 -14.32 2.13
CA ALA A 490 11.42 -14.88 3.30
C ALA A 490 10.44 -15.49 4.34
N ASN A 491 9.14 -15.20 4.23
CA ASN A 491 8.11 -15.70 5.13
C ASN A 491 7.35 -16.91 4.58
N GLY A 492 7.61 -17.36 3.35
CA GLY A 492 6.94 -18.52 2.76
C GLY A 492 5.41 -18.45 2.81
N MET A 493 4.85 -17.25 2.69
CA MET A 493 3.41 -16.99 2.79
C MET A 493 2.66 -17.64 1.64
N ALA A 494 1.43 -18.10 1.93
CA ALA A 494 0.50 -18.46 0.88
C ALA A 494 0.27 -17.26 -0.06
N PRO A 495 0.09 -17.48 -1.38
CA PRO A 495 0.03 -16.37 -2.34
C PRO A 495 -0.99 -15.28 -2.01
N GLU A 496 -2.19 -15.62 -1.56
CA GLU A 496 -3.21 -14.63 -1.20
C GLU A 496 -2.81 -13.79 0.03
N LYS A 497 -2.16 -14.41 1.03
CA LYS A 497 -1.63 -13.70 2.21
C LYS A 497 -0.51 -12.74 1.79
N LEU A 498 0.38 -13.18 0.90
CA LEU A 498 1.46 -12.35 0.35
C LEU A 498 0.91 -11.16 -0.43
N LEU A 499 -0.03 -11.39 -1.36
CA LEU A 499 -0.65 -10.32 -2.13
C LEU A 499 -1.33 -9.29 -1.22
N LEU A 500 -2.06 -9.74 -0.19
CA LEU A 500 -2.69 -8.85 0.78
C LEU A 500 -1.65 -8.04 1.59
N GLN A 501 -0.57 -8.67 2.03
CA GLN A 501 0.51 -8.03 2.80
C GLN A 501 1.08 -6.81 2.08
N TYR A 502 1.29 -6.91 0.77
CA TYR A 502 1.90 -5.89 -0.10
C TYR A 502 0.88 -5.07 -0.89
N THR A 503 -0.38 -5.08 -0.46
CA THR A 503 -1.33 -4.04 -0.90
C THR A 503 -0.80 -2.66 -0.52
N ALA A 504 -1.16 -1.65 -1.31
CA ALA A 504 -0.76 -0.27 -1.10
C ALA A 504 -1.90 0.66 -1.49
N ARG A 505 -1.85 1.92 -1.04
CA ARG A 505 -2.76 2.94 -1.55
C ARG A 505 -2.34 3.26 -2.98
N LEU A 506 -3.29 3.67 -3.84
CA LEU A 506 -2.91 4.21 -5.15
C LEU A 506 -1.98 5.43 -4.98
N LYS A 507 -2.15 6.22 -3.92
CA LYS A 507 -1.22 7.32 -3.60
C LYS A 507 0.23 6.86 -3.39
N ASP A 508 0.44 5.71 -2.75
CA ASP A 508 1.79 5.16 -2.53
C ASP A 508 2.43 4.77 -3.87
N VAL A 509 1.64 4.16 -4.77
CA VAL A 509 2.10 3.85 -6.14
C VAL A 509 2.49 5.12 -6.88
N GLU A 510 1.69 6.18 -6.78
CA GLU A 510 2.00 7.45 -7.45
C GLU A 510 3.29 8.10 -6.94
N LEU A 511 3.56 8.00 -5.63
CA LEU A 511 4.76 8.53 -5.00
C LEU A 511 6.01 7.78 -5.46
N ILE A 512 6.00 6.44 -5.37
CA ILE A 512 7.17 5.61 -5.71
C ILE A 512 7.42 5.53 -7.23
N ALA A 513 6.38 5.69 -8.06
CA ALA A 513 6.52 5.74 -9.52
C ALA A 513 6.88 7.13 -10.06
N GLY A 514 6.58 8.20 -9.30
CA GLY A 514 6.71 9.57 -9.78
C GLY A 514 5.71 9.93 -10.90
N ILE A 515 4.62 9.16 -11.00
CA ILE A 515 3.57 9.29 -12.01
C ILE A 515 2.21 9.25 -11.30
N GLU A 516 1.37 10.24 -11.55
CA GLU A 516 0.00 10.26 -11.05
C GLU A 516 -0.97 9.70 -12.08
N PHE A 517 -1.94 8.93 -11.62
CA PHE A 517 -2.93 8.25 -12.45
C PHE A 517 -4.32 8.75 -12.12
N ASP A 518 -4.87 9.62 -12.95
CA ASP A 518 -6.29 10.00 -12.87
C ASP A 518 -7.14 9.14 -13.80
N LEU A 519 -8.42 8.97 -13.45
CA LEU A 519 -9.36 8.16 -14.20
C LEU A 519 -10.37 9.04 -14.97
N PRO A 520 -10.58 8.80 -16.27
CA PRO A 520 -11.55 9.58 -17.04
C PRO A 520 -12.95 9.57 -16.41
N MET A 521 -13.59 10.73 -16.37
CA MET A 521 -14.95 10.95 -15.84
C MET A 521 -15.11 10.75 -14.33
N VAL A 522 -14.04 10.43 -13.59
CA VAL A 522 -14.09 10.37 -12.12
C VAL A 522 -13.90 11.78 -11.53
N PRO A 523 -14.83 12.30 -10.71
CA PRO A 523 -14.68 13.60 -10.08
C PRO A 523 -13.47 13.67 -9.15
N ALA A 524 -12.78 14.80 -9.08
CA ALA A 524 -11.53 14.97 -8.33
C ALA A 524 -11.63 14.54 -6.86
N MET A 525 -12.73 14.86 -6.17
CA MET A 525 -12.95 14.45 -4.77
C MET A 525 -13.03 12.92 -4.65
N TYR A 526 -13.76 12.26 -5.55
CA TYR A 526 -13.83 10.79 -5.55
C TYR A 526 -12.50 10.16 -5.97
N MET A 527 -11.79 10.76 -6.92
CA MET A 527 -10.44 10.34 -7.29
C MET A 527 -9.47 10.37 -6.09
N MET A 528 -9.54 11.43 -5.28
CA MET A 528 -8.76 11.51 -4.03
C MET A 528 -9.12 10.38 -3.06
N HIS A 529 -10.41 10.05 -2.89
CA HIS A 529 -10.80 8.90 -2.06
C HIS A 529 -10.22 7.58 -2.59
N LEU A 530 -10.25 7.36 -3.91
CA LEU A 530 -9.62 6.18 -4.51
C LEU A 530 -8.11 6.15 -4.24
N LYS A 531 -7.44 7.31 -4.29
CA LYS A 531 -6.01 7.45 -4.00
C LYS A 531 -5.65 7.16 -2.54
N LEU A 532 -6.52 7.53 -1.60
CA LEU A 532 -6.28 7.40 -0.16
C LEU A 532 -6.86 6.12 0.47
N ASN A 533 -7.64 5.36 -0.29
CA ASN A 533 -8.30 4.16 0.22
C ASN A 533 -7.29 3.15 0.77
N VAL A 534 -7.45 2.77 2.03
CA VAL A 534 -6.68 1.69 2.67
C VAL A 534 -7.34 0.37 2.36
N VAL A 535 -6.63 -0.49 1.65
CA VAL A 535 -7.09 -1.85 1.34
C VAL A 535 -6.99 -2.71 2.60
N THR A 536 -8.04 -3.42 2.98
CA THR A 536 -8.04 -4.37 4.11
C THR A 536 -8.28 -5.81 3.68
N GLN A 537 -8.70 -6.00 2.43
CA GLN A 537 -8.95 -7.31 1.82
C GLN A 537 -8.70 -7.23 0.31
N LEU A 538 -8.34 -8.36 -0.29
CA LEU A 538 -8.33 -8.52 -1.74
C LEU A 538 -9.77 -8.51 -2.28
N TRP A 539 -9.94 -8.21 -3.56
CA TRP A 539 -11.21 -8.43 -4.26
C TRP A 539 -11.53 -9.91 -4.42
#